data_AF-A0A2V2U6F3-F1
#
_entry.id   AF-A0A2V2U6F3-F1
#
_cell.length_a   1.000
_cell.length_b   1.000
_cell.length_c   1.000
_cell.angle_alpha   90.00
_cell.angle_beta   90.00
_cell.angle_gamma   90.00
#
_symmetry.space_group_name_H-M   'P 1'
#
loop_
_entity.id
_entity.type
_entity.pdbx_description
1 polymer ?
#
loop_
_entity_poly.entity_id
_entity_poly.type
_entity_poly.pdbx_seq_one_letter_code
_entity_poly.pdbx_strand_id
1 'polypeptide(L)'
;MKIQSMLESMEDQHKRFSNSLQVINRSDSDDLKSSDIKIEVRIQGLYIISNYFPNIEHLPGIIEVDLLDSFKILCRRLSRITDNAGNPNGTVSTEKLPPPK
;
A
#
# COMPACT_ATOMS: atom_id res chain seq x y z
N MET A 1 6.38 17.34 -22.82
CA MET A 1 5.61 18.05 -21.77
C MET A 1 4.60 17.18 -21.01
N LYS A 2 4.09 16.04 -21.53
CA LYS A 2 3.07 15.23 -20.83
C LYS A 2 3.61 14.31 -19.72
N ILE A 3 4.87 13.89 -19.84
CA ILE A 3 5.54 13.01 -18.85
C ILE A 3 5.92 13.78 -17.58
N GLN A 4 6.40 15.02 -17.73
CA GLN A 4 6.76 15.89 -16.61
C GLN A 4 5.56 16.15 -15.69
N SER A 5 4.38 16.45 -16.24
CA SER A 5 3.17 16.73 -15.44
C SER A 5 2.61 15.50 -14.72
N MET A 6 2.81 14.28 -15.25
CA MET A 6 2.38 13.05 -14.57
C MET A 6 3.28 12.71 -13.37
N LEU A 7 4.58 13.01 -13.45
CA LEU A 7 5.52 12.81 -12.35
C LEU A 7 5.26 13.81 -11.21
N GLU A 8 5.01 15.07 -11.54
CA GLU A 8 4.69 16.15 -10.58
C GLU A 8 3.38 15.82 -9.81
N SER A 9 2.36 15.32 -10.53
CA SER A 9 1.12 14.83 -9.91
C SER A 9 1.32 13.62 -8.99
N MET A 10 2.33 12.77 -9.22
CA MET A 10 2.61 11.63 -8.34
C MET A 10 3.31 12.07 -7.06
N GLU A 11 4.28 12.99 -7.15
CA GLU A 11 4.97 13.54 -5.98
C GLU A 11 4.01 14.30 -5.05
N ASP A 12 3.12 15.12 -5.63
CA ASP A 12 2.11 15.83 -4.86
C ASP A 12 1.13 14.90 -4.13
N GLN A 13 0.76 13.78 -4.77
CA GLN A 13 -0.09 12.76 -4.12
C GLN A 13 0.64 12.03 -3.00
N HIS A 14 1.90 11.64 -3.21
CA HIS A 14 2.70 11.04 -2.15
C HIS A 14 2.85 11.98 -0.95
N LYS A 15 3.12 13.27 -1.21
CA LYS A 15 3.22 14.30 -0.17
C LYS A 15 1.89 14.53 0.56
N ARG A 16 0.76 14.43 -0.15
CA ARG A 16 -0.58 14.57 0.44
C ARG A 16 -0.90 13.44 1.43
N PHE A 17 -0.49 12.21 1.11
CA PHE A 17 -0.82 11.03 1.93
C PHE A 17 0.24 10.67 2.97
N SER A 18 1.46 11.22 2.88
CA SER A 18 2.58 10.88 3.78
C SER A 18 2.26 11.10 5.26
N ASN A 19 1.55 12.19 5.60
CA ASN A 19 1.15 12.50 6.99
C ASN A 19 0.16 11.48 7.59
N SER A 20 -0.44 10.63 6.75
CA SER A 20 -1.38 9.58 7.17
C SER A 20 -0.80 8.17 7.11
N LEU A 21 0.48 8.04 6.74
CA LEU A 21 1.19 6.77 6.68
C LEU A 21 1.39 6.20 8.08
N GLN A 22 0.97 4.96 8.26
CA GLN A 22 1.24 4.15 9.44
C GLN A 22 1.99 2.89 8.99
N VAL A 23 3.09 2.61 9.68
CA VAL A 23 3.83 1.35 9.56
C VAL A 23 3.73 0.64 10.90
N ILE A 24 3.13 -0.54 10.90
CA ILE A 24 2.79 -1.27 12.13
C ILE A 24 3.47 -2.63 12.06
N ASN A 25 4.28 -2.94 13.07
CA ASN A 25 4.77 -4.29 13.27
C ASN A 25 3.63 -5.16 13.84
N ARG A 26 3.29 -6.24 13.13
CA ARG A 26 2.27 -7.24 13.49
C ARG A 26 2.88 -8.59 13.89
N SER A 27 4.21 -8.64 13.96
CA SER A 27 4.95 -9.81 14.40
C SER A 27 4.80 -10.01 15.90
N ASP A 28 5.16 -11.20 16.38
CA ASP A 28 5.14 -11.54 17.81
C ASP A 28 6.25 -10.82 18.61
N SER A 29 7.25 -10.26 17.92
CA SER A 29 8.34 -9.48 18.52
C SER A 29 8.56 -8.15 17.79
N ASP A 30 8.89 -7.12 18.57
CA ASP A 30 9.18 -5.77 18.07
C ASP A 30 10.55 -5.66 17.41
N ASP A 31 11.49 -6.56 17.74
CA ASP A 31 12.90 -6.40 17.36
C ASP A 31 13.25 -6.92 15.95
N LEU A 32 12.24 -7.26 15.14
CA LEU A 32 12.38 -7.84 13.79
C LEU A 32 13.29 -9.09 13.75
N LYS A 33 13.49 -9.77 14.88
CA LYS A 33 14.24 -11.04 14.96
C LYS A 33 13.32 -12.26 15.04
N SER A 34 12.01 -12.04 14.93
CA SER A 34 11.01 -13.10 14.89
C SER A 34 11.24 -14.02 13.69
N SER A 35 10.92 -15.30 13.83
CA SER A 35 10.90 -16.25 12.70
C SER A 35 9.73 -16.02 11.75
N ASP A 36 8.80 -15.15 12.12
CA ASP A 36 7.65 -14.72 11.32
C ASP A 36 7.50 -13.21 11.50
N ILE A 37 7.92 -12.46 10.49
CA ILE A 37 7.90 -10.99 10.51
C ILE A 37 6.75 -10.52 9.64
N LYS A 38 5.84 -9.74 10.24
CA LYS A 38 4.66 -9.21 9.57
C LYS A 38 4.64 -7.71 9.73
N ILE A 39 4.63 -6.99 8.60
CA ILE A 39 4.58 -5.54 8.60
C ILE A 39 3.32 -5.11 7.87
N GLU A 40 2.53 -4.26 8.51
CA GLU A 40 1.35 -3.64 7.91
C GLU A 40 1.68 -2.19 7.53
N VAL A 41 1.41 -1.84 6.27
CA VAL A 41 1.46 -0.48 5.76
C VAL A 41 0.05 0.02 5.56
N ARG A 42 -0.32 1.13 6.19
CA ARG A 42 -1.69 1.66 6.19
C ARG A 42 -1.72 3.15 5.86
N ILE A 43 -2.67 3.55 5.02
CA ILE A 43 -3.05 4.96 4.78
C ILE A 43 -4.57 5.09 4.65
N GLN A 44 -5.17 6.06 5.35
CA GLN A 44 -6.60 6.42 5.24
C GLN A 44 -7.58 5.22 5.19
N GLY A 45 -7.33 4.18 6.00
CA GLY A 45 -8.20 3.00 6.09
C GLY A 45 -7.89 1.88 5.08
N LEU A 46 -7.02 2.09 4.11
CA LEU A 46 -6.47 1.02 3.26
C LEU A 46 -5.16 0.49 3.84
N TYR A 47 -4.91 -0.81 3.69
CA TYR A 47 -3.68 -1.42 4.18
C TYR A 47 -3.17 -2.55 3.28
N ILE A 48 -1.87 -2.82 3.38
CA ILE A 48 -1.17 -3.98 2.83
C ILE A 48 -0.42 -4.66 3.98
N ILE A 49 -0.43 -5.99 4.03
CA ILE A 49 0.34 -6.78 4.99
C ILE A 49 1.40 -7.57 4.21
N SER A 50 2.67 -7.31 4.51
CA SER A 50 3.81 -8.05 3.98
C SER A 50 4.32 -9.03 5.04
N ASN A 51 4.56 -10.28 4.63
CA ASN A 51 5.10 -11.33 5.48
C ASN A 51 6.52 -11.65 5.00
N TYR A 52 7.47 -11.68 5.91
CA TYR A 52 8.89 -11.90 5.62
C TYR A 52 9.38 -13.13 6.36
N PHE A 53 10.14 -13.96 5.65
CA PHE A 53 10.89 -15.04 6.26
C PHE A 53 12.22 -14.51 6.83
N PRO A 54 12.62 -14.93 8.03
CA PRO A 54 13.81 -14.44 8.74
C PRO A 54 15.13 -14.71 8.01
N ASN A 55 15.14 -15.70 7.10
CA ASN A 55 16.34 -16.11 6.36
C ASN A 55 16.58 -15.26 5.10
N ILE A 56 15.84 -14.15 4.91
CA ILE A 56 16.10 -13.19 3.85
C ILE A 56 17.28 -12.33 4.34
N GLU A 57 18.50 -12.67 3.93
CA GLU A 57 19.81 -12.15 4.42
C GLU A 57 19.99 -10.61 4.40
N HIS A 58 19.02 -9.84 3.90
CA HIS A 58 19.09 -8.39 3.73
C HIS A 58 17.82 -7.66 4.22
N LEU A 59 17.23 -8.18 5.30
CA LEU A 59 15.94 -7.75 5.86
C LEU A 59 15.73 -6.24 6.02
N PRO A 60 16.69 -5.44 6.54
CA PRO A 60 16.47 -4.01 6.72
C PRO A 60 16.23 -3.26 5.39
N GLY A 61 17.03 -3.53 4.36
CA GLY A 61 16.87 -2.88 3.05
C GLY A 61 15.65 -3.39 2.27
N ILE A 62 15.32 -4.67 2.38
CA ILE A 62 14.18 -5.27 1.67
C ILE A 62 12.86 -4.79 2.27
N ILE A 63 12.74 -4.73 3.61
CA ILE A 63 11.54 -4.21 4.27
C ILE A 63 11.35 -2.74 3.88
N GLU A 64 12.40 -1.92 3.91
CA GLU A 64 12.32 -0.50 3.53
C GLU A 64 11.84 -0.29 2.09
N VAL A 65 12.37 -1.06 1.13
CA VAL A 65 11.95 -0.97 -0.27
C VAL A 65 10.50 -1.42 -0.45
N ASP A 66 10.10 -2.52 0.19
CA ASP A 66 8.73 -3.02 0.09
C ASP A 66 7.71 -2.09 0.79
N LEU A 67 8.11 -1.44 1.89
CA LEU A 67 7.33 -0.38 2.54
C LEU A 67 7.04 0.77 1.58
N LEU A 68 8.05 1.24 0.85
CA LEU A 68 7.91 2.33 -0.13
C LEU A 68 6.99 1.93 -1.28
N ASP A 69 7.13 0.71 -1.79
CA ASP A 69 6.30 0.23 -2.89
C ASP A 69 4.85 0.00 -2.45
N SER A 70 4.64 -0.57 -1.27
CA SER A 70 3.32 -0.67 -0.63
C SER A 70 2.66 0.70 -0.48
N PHE A 71 3.41 1.71 -0.02
CA PHE A 71 2.91 3.09 0.09
C PHE A 71 2.49 3.67 -1.28
N LYS A 72 3.33 3.53 -2.32
CA LYS A 72 2.99 3.99 -3.68
C LYS A 72 1.74 3.30 -4.23
N ILE A 73 1.61 1.98 -4.02
CA ILE A 73 0.44 1.21 -4.45
C ILE A 73 -0.83 1.75 -3.76
N LEU A 74 -0.76 1.98 -2.45
CA LEU A 74 -1.87 2.52 -1.69
C LEU A 74 -2.22 3.94 -2.13
N CYS A 75 -1.24 4.82 -2.36
CA CYS A 75 -1.48 6.16 -2.88
C CYS A 75 -2.21 6.12 -4.22
N ARG A 76 -1.75 5.30 -5.16
CA ARG A 76 -2.41 5.12 -6.47
C ARG A 76 -3.84 4.60 -6.34
N ARG A 77 -4.10 3.72 -5.36
CA ARG A 77 -5.46 3.23 -5.08
C ARG A 77 -6.35 4.32 -4.51
N LEU A 78 -5.87 5.10 -3.53
CA LEU A 78 -6.63 6.21 -2.95
C LEU A 78 -6.96 7.29 -3.98
N SER A 79 -6.02 7.62 -4.86
CA SER A 79 -6.25 8.62 -5.91
C SER A 79 -7.41 8.20 -6.81
N ARG A 80 -7.43 6.94 -7.26
CA ARG A 80 -8.55 6.40 -8.07
C ARG A 80 -9.89 6.44 -7.34
N ILE A 81 -9.91 6.15 -6.04
CA ILE A 81 -11.15 6.21 -5.23
C ILE A 81 -11.63 7.66 -5.12
N THR A 82 -10.70 8.59 -4.90
CA THR A 82 -11.00 10.03 -4.79
C THR A 82 -11.51 10.60 -6.11
N ASP A 83 -10.91 10.22 -7.23
CA ASP A 83 -11.31 10.66 -8.58
C ASP A 83 -12.69 10.10 -8.98
N ASN A 84 -13.00 8.86 -8.59
CA ASN A 84 -14.30 8.23 -8.85
C ASN A 84 -15.44 8.81 -7.98
N ALA A 85 -15.15 9.31 -6.78
CA ALA A 85 -16.15 9.95 -5.93
C ALA A 85 -16.73 11.24 -6.56
N GLY A 86 -16.05 11.82 -7.57
CA GLY A 86 -16.53 12.95 -8.37
C GLY A 86 -17.36 12.58 -9.61
N ASN A 87 -17.55 11.28 -9.92
CA ASN A 87 -18.33 10.83 -11.08
C ASN A 87 -19.35 9.76 -10.68
N PRO A 88 -20.65 10.11 -10.52
CA PRO A 88 -21.68 9.19 -10.04
C PRO A 88 -22.03 8.03 -11.02
N ASN A 89 -21.36 7.93 -12.18
CA ASN A 89 -21.68 6.93 -13.21
C ASN A 89 -20.67 5.76 -13.31
N GLY A 90 -19.70 5.66 -12.38
CA GLY A 90 -18.75 4.54 -12.33
C GLY A 90 -19.36 3.28 -11.74
N THR A 91 -19.98 2.44 -12.58
CA THR A 91 -20.49 1.11 -12.16
C THR A 91 -19.31 0.24 -11.72
N VAL A 92 -19.19 -0.05 -10.42
CA VAL A 92 -18.34 -1.12 -9.91
C VAL A 92 -18.99 -2.44 -10.29
N SER A 93 -18.46 -3.12 -11.32
CA SER A 93 -18.76 -4.53 -11.56
C SER A 93 -18.25 -5.34 -10.38
N THR A 94 -19.17 -5.71 -9.49
CA THR A 94 -18.98 -6.81 -8.55
C THR A 94 -19.07 -8.09 -9.37
N GLU A 95 -17.92 -8.68 -9.68
CA GLU A 95 -17.88 -10.01 -10.29
C GLU A 95 -18.46 -11.00 -9.28
N LYS A 96 -19.67 -11.48 -9.59
CA LYS A 96 -20.44 -12.39 -8.75
C LYS A 96 -19.77 -13.76 -8.79
N LEU A 97 -19.10 -14.13 -7.69
CA LEU A 97 -18.52 -15.46 -7.50
C LEU A 97 -19.62 -16.54 -7.68
N PRO A 98 -19.44 -17.56 -8.54
CA PRO A 98 -20.42 -18.62 -8.68
C PRO A 98 -20.42 -19.53 -7.42
N PRO A 99 -21.58 -20.10 -7.05
CA PRO A 99 -21.70 -20.94 -5.87
C PRO A 99 -20.92 -22.26 -6.05
N PRO A 100 -20.39 -22.84 -4.95
CA PRO A 100 -19.68 -24.11 -5.00
C PRO A 100 -20.65 -25.25 -5.38
N LYS A 101 -20.14 -26.18 -6.20
CA LYS A 101 -20.83 -27.43 -6.55
C LYS A 101 -20.83 -28.41 -5.39
#